data_AF-A0A5J4N7S2-F1
#
_entry.id   AF-A0A5J4N7S2-F1
#
_cell.length_a   1.000
_cell.length_b   1.000
_cell.length_c   1.000
_cell.angle_alpha   90.00
_cell.angle_beta   90.00
_cell.angle_gamma   90.00
#
_symmetry.space_group_name_H-M   'P 1'
#
loop_
_entity.id
_entity.type
_entity.pdbx_description
1 polymer ?
#
loop_
_entity_poly.entity_id
_entity_poly.type
_entity_poly.pdbx_seq_one_letter_code
_entity_poly.pdbx_strand_id
1 'polypeptide(L)'
;VFVADHQPPPPEAVPSLMVQLVSWLNSDQLTDVHPIEVAALIHWKLVYIHPFYDGNGRTARLLMNLILMRAGLPPAIIKVEDRPAYYEHLKTANDGDVRPFVRFVATCTERTVDEYLDAAVEKPKIMTNDAELIPSELPSTVSNDSPVRCLQPAQKDDELEQASSEQTVLKQRPVPFSHWSSSQLMLDSNNKPNIPLPSVIYLGG
;
A
#
# COMPACT_ATOMS: atom_id res chain seq x y z
N VAL A 1 -7.70 3.47 19.71
CA VAL A 1 -6.30 3.92 19.95
C VAL A 1 -6.22 5.41 19.64
N PHE A 2 -5.60 6.25 20.48
CA PHE A 2 -5.42 7.67 20.15
C PHE A 2 -4.40 7.84 19.01
N VAL A 3 -4.68 8.72 18.06
CA VAL A 3 -3.81 9.00 16.90
C VAL A 3 -3.59 10.49 16.81
N ALA A 4 -2.39 10.94 17.20
CA ALA A 4 -1.90 12.32 17.07
C ALA A 4 -2.95 13.39 17.45
N ASP A 5 -3.24 13.49 18.74
CA ASP A 5 -4.13 14.48 19.38
C ASP A 5 -5.63 14.44 18.97
N HIS A 6 -6.01 13.66 17.94
CA HIS A 6 -7.41 13.53 17.51
C HIS A 6 -8.26 12.72 18.48
N GLN A 7 -9.40 13.27 18.88
CA GLN A 7 -10.46 12.56 19.59
C GLN A 7 -11.49 12.03 18.59
N PRO A 8 -11.62 10.69 18.42
CA PRO A 8 -12.60 10.12 17.50
C PRO A 8 -14.05 10.39 17.96
N PRO A 9 -15.03 10.32 17.04
CA PRO A 9 -16.44 10.49 17.38
C PRO A 9 -16.93 9.44 18.41
N PRO A 10 -18.00 9.74 19.17
CA PRO A 10 -18.56 8.78 20.12
C PRO A 10 -19.05 7.51 19.39
N PRO A 11 -18.94 6.31 20.00
CA PRO A 11 -19.29 5.05 19.34
C PRO A 11 -20.72 5.00 18.78
N GLU A 12 -21.66 5.70 19.41
CA GLU A 12 -23.05 5.86 18.98
C GLU A 12 -23.20 6.55 17.62
N ALA A 13 -22.27 7.45 17.26
CA ALA A 13 -22.26 8.17 15.98
C ALA A 13 -21.51 7.42 14.87
N VAL A 14 -20.66 6.44 15.21
CA VAL A 14 -19.86 5.70 14.23
C VAL A 14 -20.72 5.04 13.13
N PRO A 15 -21.85 4.35 13.42
CA PRO A 15 -22.68 3.74 12.37
C PRO A 15 -23.26 4.76 11.38
N SER A 16 -23.77 5.90 11.87
CA SER A 16 -24.36 6.93 10.99
C SER A 16 -23.30 7.69 10.20
N LEU A 17 -22.10 7.89 10.76
CA LEU A 17 -20.95 8.44 10.04
C LEU A 17 -20.43 7.48 8.94
N MET A 18 -20.42 6.17 9.21
CA MET A 18 -20.05 5.17 8.19
C MET A 18 -21.08 5.07 7.06
N VAL A 19 -22.38 5.17 7.36
CA VAL A 19 -23.42 5.26 6.31
C VAL A 19 -23.26 6.53 5.46
N GLN A 20 -22.98 7.68 6.09
CA GLN A 20 -22.67 8.92 5.37
C GLN A 20 -21.42 8.81 4.51
N LEU A 21 -20.36 8.14 5.01
CA LEU A 21 -19.12 7.91 4.27
C LEU A 21 -19.35 7.10 2.99
N VAL A 22 -20.12 6.01 3.08
CA VAL A 22 -20.46 5.16 1.94
C VAL A 22 -21.43 5.87 0.99
N SER A 23 -22.40 6.63 1.51
CA SER A 23 -23.33 7.42 0.68
C SER A 23 -22.61 8.52 -0.10
N TRP A 24 -21.62 9.19 0.51
CA TRP A 24 -20.76 10.17 -0.16
C TRP A 24 -19.89 9.52 -1.24
N LEU A 25 -19.25 8.38 -0.95
CA LEU A 25 -18.39 7.65 -1.89
C LEU A 25 -19.14 7.15 -3.15
N ASN A 26 -20.46 6.93 -3.05
CA ASN A 26 -21.31 6.52 -4.17
C ASN A 26 -22.18 7.67 -4.71
N SER A 27 -21.84 8.93 -4.43
CA SER A 27 -22.58 10.10 -4.92
C SER A 27 -21.97 10.67 -6.21
N ASP A 28 -22.83 11.17 -7.09
CA ASP A 28 -22.42 11.74 -8.39
C ASP A 28 -21.47 12.94 -8.25
N GLN A 29 -21.41 13.56 -7.06
CA GLN A 29 -20.50 14.65 -6.69
C GLN A 29 -19.01 14.30 -6.86
N LEU A 30 -18.67 13.02 -6.95
CA LEU A 30 -17.30 12.53 -7.12
C LEU A 30 -16.94 12.21 -8.59
N THR A 31 -17.88 12.35 -9.52
CA THR A 31 -17.69 12.02 -10.95
C THR A 31 -16.63 12.90 -11.61
N ASP A 32 -16.64 14.20 -11.30
CA ASP A 32 -15.72 15.19 -11.87
C ASP A 32 -14.45 15.40 -11.02
N VAL A 33 -14.26 14.60 -9.96
CA VAL A 33 -13.20 14.79 -8.96
C VAL A 33 -12.01 13.88 -9.26
N HIS A 34 -10.78 14.41 -9.16
CA HIS A 34 -9.60 13.63 -9.50
C HIS A 34 -9.44 12.40 -8.58
N PRO A 35 -9.23 11.17 -9.10
CA PRO A 35 -9.27 9.95 -8.29
C PRO A 35 -8.30 9.91 -7.11
N ILE A 36 -7.14 10.58 -7.22
CA ILE A 36 -6.16 10.71 -6.12
C ILE A 36 -6.74 11.54 -4.96
N GLU A 37 -7.50 12.60 -5.25
CA GLU A 37 -8.17 13.40 -4.22
C GLU A 37 -9.27 12.58 -3.53
N VAL A 38 -10.10 11.86 -4.29
CA VAL A 38 -11.12 10.95 -3.73
C VAL A 38 -10.47 9.89 -2.83
N ALA A 39 -9.36 9.28 -3.28
CA ALA A 39 -8.62 8.28 -2.51
C ALA A 39 -7.99 8.85 -1.21
N ALA A 40 -7.45 10.06 -1.25
CA ALA A 40 -6.92 10.74 -0.08
C ALA A 40 -8.02 11.16 0.91
N LEU A 41 -9.15 11.67 0.41
CA LEU A 41 -10.30 12.09 1.22
C LEU A 41 -10.99 10.89 1.88
N ILE A 42 -11.21 9.77 1.18
CA ILE A 42 -11.81 8.57 1.79
C ILE A 42 -10.89 7.96 2.85
N HIS A 43 -9.57 7.99 2.64
CA HIS A 43 -8.56 7.58 3.62
C HIS A 43 -8.69 8.41 4.90
N TRP A 44 -8.57 9.74 4.79
CA TRP A 44 -8.62 10.64 5.95
C TRP A 44 -9.94 10.50 6.71
N LYS A 45 -11.09 10.51 6.00
CA LYS A 45 -12.41 10.33 6.63
C LYS A 45 -12.52 9.02 7.41
N LEU A 46 -12.01 7.89 6.89
CA LEU A 46 -12.06 6.61 7.61
C LEU A 46 -11.17 6.63 8.88
N VAL A 47 -9.98 7.23 8.80
CA VAL A 47 -9.09 7.39 9.97
C VAL A 47 -9.70 8.31 11.03
N TYR A 48 -10.39 9.38 10.60
CA TYR A 48 -11.08 10.34 11.45
C TYR A 48 -12.28 9.72 12.20
N ILE A 49 -13.09 8.90 11.51
CA ILE A 49 -14.24 8.19 12.10
C ILE A 49 -13.79 7.06 13.04
N HIS A 50 -12.65 6.42 12.76
CA HIS A 50 -12.03 5.37 13.58
C HIS A 50 -12.98 4.19 13.95
N PRO A 51 -13.69 3.58 12.99
CA PRO A 51 -14.79 2.66 13.26
C PRO A 51 -14.41 1.31 13.92
N PHE A 52 -13.13 0.92 13.90
CA PHE A 52 -12.65 -0.34 14.47
C PHE A 52 -11.79 -0.12 15.72
N TYR A 53 -11.63 -1.15 16.57
CA TYR A 53 -10.78 -1.07 17.77
C TYR A 53 -9.28 -0.92 17.43
N ASP A 54 -8.84 -1.68 16.42
CA ASP A 54 -7.52 -1.63 15.78
C ASP A 54 -7.74 -1.84 14.27
N GLY A 55 -6.72 -1.55 13.45
CA GLY A 55 -6.73 -1.79 12.01
C GLY A 55 -7.11 -0.57 11.17
N ASN A 56 -7.68 0.49 11.74
CA ASN A 56 -8.18 1.67 10.99
C ASN A 56 -7.18 2.21 9.95
N GLY A 57 -5.92 2.47 10.36
CA GLY A 57 -4.87 2.94 9.46
C GLY A 57 -4.28 1.89 8.50
N ARG A 58 -4.65 0.61 8.62
CA ARG A 58 -4.41 -0.43 7.60
C ARG A 58 -5.58 -0.44 6.60
N THR A 59 -6.81 -0.51 7.11
CA THR A 59 -8.04 -0.49 6.31
C THR A 59 -8.16 0.78 5.45
N ALA A 60 -7.79 1.96 5.98
CA ALA A 60 -7.82 3.21 5.24
C ALA A 60 -6.86 3.21 4.03
N ARG A 61 -5.65 2.68 4.18
CA ARG A 61 -4.68 2.56 3.06
C ARG A 61 -5.09 1.49 2.04
N LEU A 62 -5.72 0.42 2.48
CA LEU A 62 -6.33 -0.57 1.57
C LEU A 62 -7.51 0.01 0.79
N LEU A 63 -8.37 0.81 1.44
CA LEU A 63 -9.50 1.49 0.79
C LEU A 63 -9.03 2.58 -0.19
N MET A 64 -8.03 3.37 0.18
CA MET A 64 -7.34 4.32 -0.70
C MET A 64 -6.85 3.65 -1.97
N ASN A 65 -6.08 2.56 -1.84
CA ASN A 65 -5.51 1.84 -2.97
C ASN A 65 -6.59 1.11 -3.80
N LEU A 66 -7.70 0.67 -3.19
CA LEU A 66 -8.85 0.15 -3.92
C LEU A 66 -9.48 1.20 -4.84
N ILE A 67 -9.58 2.46 -4.40
CA ILE A 67 -10.08 3.56 -5.26
C ILE A 67 -9.09 3.87 -6.38
N LEU A 68 -7.79 3.99 -6.09
CA LEU A 68 -6.75 4.23 -7.10
C LEU A 68 -6.75 3.12 -8.18
N MET A 69 -6.73 1.84 -7.76
CA MET A 69 -6.73 0.71 -8.68
C MET A 69 -8.03 0.61 -9.51
N ARG A 70 -9.19 1.00 -8.95
CA ARG A 70 -10.44 1.09 -9.71
C ARG A 70 -10.46 2.23 -10.74
N ALA A 71 -9.63 3.26 -10.55
CA ALA A 71 -9.39 4.33 -11.52
C ALA A 71 -8.25 4.03 -12.51
N GLY A 72 -7.65 2.83 -12.45
CA GLY A 72 -6.51 2.44 -13.31
C GLY A 72 -5.15 3.01 -12.88
N LEU A 73 -5.06 3.63 -11.70
CA LEU A 73 -3.81 4.13 -11.12
C LEU A 73 -3.11 3.03 -10.30
N PRO A 74 -1.77 3.04 -10.20
CA PRO A 74 -1.06 2.14 -9.30
C PRO A 74 -1.39 2.45 -7.82
N PRO A 75 -1.20 1.48 -6.92
CA PRO A 75 -1.41 1.70 -5.49
C PRO A 75 -0.39 2.71 -4.94
N ALA A 76 -0.82 3.67 -4.12
CA ALA A 76 0.08 4.61 -3.46
C ALA A 76 0.82 3.91 -2.32
N ILE A 77 2.13 3.72 -2.48
CA ILE A 77 2.98 3.07 -1.46
C ILE A 77 3.52 4.13 -0.49
N ILE A 78 2.83 4.28 0.65
CA ILE A 78 3.32 5.07 1.78
C ILE A 78 4.43 4.26 2.47
N LYS A 79 5.69 4.69 2.28
CA LYS A 79 6.88 3.99 2.79
C LYS A 79 7.04 4.18 4.30
N VAL A 80 7.90 3.39 4.94
CA VAL A 80 8.06 3.41 6.41
C VAL A 80 8.79 4.68 6.87
N GLU A 81 9.65 5.19 5.99
CA GLU A 81 10.45 6.40 6.13
C GLU A 81 9.57 7.66 6.08
N ASP A 82 8.51 7.63 5.25
CA ASP A 82 7.51 8.71 5.11
C ASP A 82 6.56 8.80 6.33
N ARG A 83 6.66 7.88 7.30
CA ARG A 83 5.75 7.79 8.47
C ARG A 83 5.60 9.11 9.25
N PRO A 84 6.64 9.93 9.50
CA PRO A 84 6.47 11.22 10.18
C PRO A 84 5.59 12.19 9.39
N ALA A 85 5.90 12.40 8.10
CA ALA A 85 5.15 13.29 7.21
C ALA A 85 3.69 12.83 7.05
N TYR A 86 3.45 11.52 6.95
CA TYR A 86 2.09 10.95 6.94
C TYR A 86 1.25 11.37 8.17
N TYR A 87 1.83 11.36 9.38
CA TYR A 87 1.10 11.80 10.58
C TYR A 87 0.99 13.33 10.68
N GLU A 88 2.00 14.07 10.22
CA GLU A 88 1.94 15.53 10.13
C GLU A 88 0.80 15.99 9.22
N HIS A 89 0.72 15.46 7.99
CA HIS A 89 -0.33 15.79 7.04
C HIS A 89 -1.73 15.35 7.50
N LEU A 90 -1.85 14.24 8.24
CA LEU A 90 -3.10 13.87 8.89
C LEU A 90 -3.51 14.84 10.01
N LYS A 91 -2.55 15.41 10.75
CA LYS A 91 -2.84 16.44 11.74
C LYS A 91 -3.34 17.73 11.06
N THR A 92 -2.64 18.21 10.03
CA THR A 92 -3.09 19.37 9.23
C THR A 92 -4.47 19.16 8.59
N ALA A 93 -4.79 17.93 8.16
CA ALA A 93 -6.11 17.58 7.66
C ALA A 93 -7.20 17.62 8.74
N ASN A 94 -6.88 17.25 9.99
CA ASN A 94 -7.79 17.40 11.13
C ASN A 94 -7.98 18.87 11.54
N ASP A 95 -6.93 19.69 11.42
CA ASP A 95 -6.97 21.15 11.62
C ASP A 95 -7.76 21.88 10.50
N GLY A 96 -8.13 21.17 9.43
CA GLY A 96 -9.07 21.62 8.38
C GLY A 96 -8.48 21.73 6.97
N ASP A 97 -7.16 21.62 6.79
CA ASP A 97 -6.53 21.65 5.46
C ASP A 97 -6.07 20.26 5.01
N VAL A 98 -6.92 19.61 4.22
CA VAL A 98 -6.67 18.29 3.61
C VAL A 98 -5.65 18.33 2.46
N ARG A 99 -5.33 19.50 1.90
CA ARG A 99 -4.54 19.62 0.65
C ARG A 99 -3.11 19.08 0.76
N PRO A 100 -2.37 19.23 1.88
CA PRO A 100 -1.07 18.59 2.06
C PRO A 100 -1.17 17.06 1.98
N PHE A 101 -2.22 16.46 2.58
CA PHE A 101 -2.42 15.02 2.53
C PHE A 101 -2.76 14.53 1.11
N VAL A 102 -3.57 15.28 0.35
CA VAL A 102 -3.84 14.97 -1.07
C VAL A 102 -2.56 14.98 -1.90
N ARG A 103 -1.70 16.01 -1.75
CA ARG A 103 -0.40 16.08 -2.43
C ARG A 103 0.53 14.94 -2.03
N PHE A 104 0.57 14.59 -0.75
CA PHE A 104 1.38 13.48 -0.25
C PHE A 104 0.97 12.13 -0.88
N VAL A 105 -0.33 11.85 -0.99
CA VAL A 105 -0.82 10.65 -1.69
C VAL A 105 -0.50 10.71 -3.19
N ALA A 106 -0.54 11.90 -3.82
CA ALA A 106 -0.10 12.08 -5.21
C ALA A 106 1.39 11.72 -5.37
N THR A 107 2.29 12.27 -4.54
CA THR A 107 3.73 11.97 -4.57
C THR A 107 4.06 10.51 -4.15
N CYS A 108 3.21 9.84 -3.37
CA CYS A 108 3.29 8.39 -3.19
C CYS A 108 2.89 7.60 -4.44
N THR A 109 1.88 8.07 -5.20
CA THR A 109 1.42 7.43 -6.44
C THR A 109 2.44 7.63 -7.57
N GLU A 110 2.94 8.85 -7.73
CA GLU A 110 4.01 9.26 -8.64
C GLU A 110 5.25 8.39 -8.49
N ARG A 111 5.79 8.26 -7.26
CA ARG A 111 6.93 7.37 -6.98
C ARG A 111 6.68 5.91 -7.36
N THR A 112 5.45 5.41 -7.28
CA THR A 112 5.12 4.03 -7.73
C THR A 112 4.90 3.94 -9.24
N VAL A 113 4.47 5.01 -9.93
CA VAL A 113 4.53 5.10 -11.39
C VAL A 113 6.00 5.06 -11.86
N ASP A 114 6.87 5.88 -11.26
CA ASP A 114 8.29 5.93 -11.57
C ASP A 114 8.94 4.56 -11.38
N GLU A 115 8.73 3.91 -10.24
CA GLU A 115 9.24 2.55 -9.95
C GLU A 115 8.78 1.51 -10.99
N TYR A 116 7.57 1.64 -11.55
CA TYR A 116 7.09 0.74 -12.60
C TYR A 116 7.69 1.06 -13.97
N LEU A 117 7.90 2.34 -14.29
CA LEU A 117 8.55 2.77 -15.53
C LEU A 117 10.05 2.39 -15.53
N ASP A 118 10.73 2.59 -14.40
CA ASP A 118 12.14 2.21 -14.18
C ASP A 118 12.38 0.70 -14.28
N ALA A 119 11.35 -0.11 -13.97
CA ALA A 119 11.38 -1.57 -14.12
C ALA A 119 10.98 -2.05 -15.53
N ALA A 120 10.20 -1.25 -16.28
CA ALA A 120 9.80 -1.56 -17.64
C ALA A 120 10.83 -1.13 -18.70
N VAL A 121 11.63 -0.09 -18.41
CA VAL A 121 12.77 0.32 -19.23
C VAL A 121 13.99 -0.51 -18.82
N GLU A 122 14.41 -1.45 -19.66
CA GLU A 122 15.67 -2.17 -19.47
C GLU A 122 16.85 -1.18 -19.46
N LYS A 123 17.30 -0.81 -18.25
CA LYS A 123 18.52 -0.01 -18.08
C LYS A 123 19.69 -0.86 -18.59
N PRO A 124 20.39 -0.45 -19.67
CA PRO A 124 21.44 -1.28 -20.26
C PRO A 124 22.51 -1.50 -19.20
N LYS A 125 22.71 -2.76 -18.81
CA LYS A 125 23.67 -3.15 -17.78
C LYS A 125 25.07 -2.91 -18.32
N ILE A 126 25.59 -1.70 -18.11
CA ILE A 126 26.99 -1.36 -18.40
C ILE A 126 27.82 -2.31 -17.55
N MET A 127 28.40 -3.31 -18.21
CA MET A 127 29.40 -4.17 -17.62
C MET A 127 30.66 -3.32 -17.45
N THR A 128 30.77 -2.68 -16.28
CA THR A 128 32.07 -2.33 -15.72
C THR A 128 32.80 -3.65 -15.53
N ASN A 129 33.55 -4.07 -16.54
CA ASN A 129 34.52 -5.13 -16.38
C ASN A 129 35.47 -4.66 -15.27
N ASP A 130 35.50 -5.39 -14.17
CA ASP A 130 36.45 -5.16 -13.09
C ASP A 130 37.84 -5.47 -13.63
N ALA A 131 38.46 -4.45 -14.23
CA ALA A 131 39.81 -4.47 -14.76
C ALA A 131 40.79 -4.43 -13.57
N GLU A 132 40.83 -5.54 -12.84
CA GLU A 132 41.67 -5.77 -11.67
C GLU A 132 43.14 -5.59 -12.09
N LEU A 133 43.69 -4.43 -11.74
CA LEU A 133 44.94 -3.93 -12.28
C LEU A 133 46.10 -4.51 -11.47
N ILE A 134 46.34 -5.82 -11.65
CA ILE A 134 47.36 -6.61 -10.94
C ILE A 134 48.74 -5.97 -11.11
N PRO A 135 49.39 -5.47 -10.04
CA PRO A 135 50.80 -5.16 -10.05
C PRO A 135 51.59 -6.47 -9.94
N SER A 136 52.42 -6.76 -10.94
CA SER A 136 53.32 -7.92 -10.92
C SER A 136 54.44 -7.75 -9.89
N GLU A 137 54.67 -8.72 -9.01
CA GLU A 137 56.01 -9.18 -8.54
C GLU A 137 55.97 -10.62 -7.97
N LEU A 138 57.10 -11.32 -8.11
CA LEU A 138 57.49 -12.65 -7.59
C LEU A 138 59.04 -12.69 -7.69
N PRO A 139 59.82 -13.51 -6.94
CA PRO A 139 59.45 -14.71 -6.16
C PRO A 139 59.92 -14.56 -4.66
N SER A 140 60.40 -15.50 -3.83
CA SER A 140 60.82 -16.92 -3.94
C SER A 140 60.95 -17.60 -2.55
N THR A 141 61.04 -18.95 -2.53
CA THR A 141 61.43 -19.82 -1.39
C THR A 141 60.40 -19.92 -0.22
N VAL A 142 60.33 -20.97 0.61
CA VAL A 142 61.13 -22.23 0.79
C VAL A 142 60.17 -23.46 0.68
N SER A 143 60.71 -24.69 0.79
CA SER A 143 60.11 -25.99 0.44
C SER A 143 59.54 -26.83 1.61
N ASN A 144 59.19 -28.10 1.30
CA ASN A 144 58.84 -29.24 2.18
C ASN A 144 57.32 -29.37 2.52
N ASP A 145 56.67 -30.54 2.52
CA ASP A 145 57.11 -31.88 2.06
C ASP A 145 55.94 -32.81 1.64
N SER A 146 56.28 -34.01 1.18
CA SER A 146 55.43 -35.09 0.60
C SER A 146 54.47 -35.82 1.58
N PRO A 147 53.54 -36.71 1.14
CA PRO A 147 52.82 -36.83 -0.15
C PRO A 147 51.28 -37.04 0.01
N VAL A 148 50.54 -37.04 -1.11
CA VAL A 148 49.11 -37.43 -1.17
C VAL A 148 48.93 -38.94 -0.92
N ARG A 149 47.92 -39.32 -0.12
CA ARG A 149 47.44 -40.72 0.01
C ARG A 149 45.93 -40.82 -0.12
N CYS A 150 45.47 -41.40 -1.23
CA CYS A 150 44.07 -41.79 -1.39
C CYS A 150 43.73 -43.03 -0.55
N LEU A 151 42.52 -43.07 0.02
CA LEU A 151 41.80 -44.28 0.40
C LEU A 151 40.30 -43.96 0.51
N GLN A 152 39.46 -44.86 0.02
CA GLN A 152 37.99 -44.79 0.10
C GLN A 152 37.49 -45.65 1.29
N PRO A 153 36.19 -46.03 1.37
CA PRO A 153 35.17 -45.24 2.07
C PRO A 153 34.55 -46.01 3.25
N ALA A 154 33.64 -45.38 3.98
CA ALA A 154 32.76 -46.07 4.93
C ALA A 154 31.32 -45.53 4.86
N GLN A 155 30.36 -46.46 4.82
CA GLN A 155 28.96 -46.26 5.21
C GLN A 155 28.86 -46.54 6.73
N LYS A 156 27.75 -46.34 7.44
CA LYS A 156 26.34 -46.03 7.10
C LYS A 156 25.92 -44.93 8.11
N ASP A 157 24.71 -44.58 8.59
CA ASP A 157 23.29 -44.98 8.61
C ASP A 157 22.51 -43.66 8.92
N ASP A 158 21.20 -43.45 8.78
CA ASP A 158 20.01 -44.02 8.12
C ASP A 158 18.86 -42.99 8.36
N GLU A 159 17.76 -43.10 7.60
CA GLU A 159 16.38 -42.63 7.89
C GLU A 159 16.13 -41.31 8.66
N LEU A 160 15.49 -40.35 7.98
CA LEU A 160 14.04 -40.14 8.15
C LEU A 160 13.48 -39.15 7.09
N GLU A 161 12.64 -39.66 6.18
CA GLU A 161 11.96 -38.89 5.14
C GLU A 161 10.43 -38.95 5.35
N GLN A 162 9.79 -37.80 5.62
CA GLN A 162 8.32 -37.65 5.47
C GLN A 162 7.84 -36.19 5.64
N ALA A 163 7.56 -35.51 4.51
CA ALA A 163 6.57 -34.42 4.38
C ALA A 163 6.59 -33.84 2.95
N SER A 164 5.91 -34.48 1.98
CA SER A 164 5.76 -33.92 0.62
C SER A 164 4.41 -34.30 -0.01
N SER A 165 3.37 -33.53 0.32
CA SER A 165 2.07 -33.58 -0.35
C SER A 165 1.17 -32.39 0.06
N GLU A 166 1.02 -31.41 -0.84
CA GLU A 166 -0.23 -30.66 -1.15
C GLU A 166 0.07 -29.33 -1.89
N GLN A 167 0.27 -29.39 -3.21
CA GLN A 167 0.22 -28.20 -4.07
C GLN A 167 -1.20 -28.02 -4.64
N THR A 168 -2.09 -27.39 -3.86
CA THR A 168 -3.45 -27.06 -4.32
C THR A 168 -3.43 -25.80 -5.20
N VAL A 169 -3.47 -25.99 -6.52
CA VAL A 169 -3.49 -24.91 -7.51
C VAL A 169 -4.88 -24.25 -7.59
N LEU A 170 -5.10 -23.23 -6.77
CA LEU A 170 -6.31 -22.39 -6.82
C LEU A 170 -6.34 -21.49 -8.07
N LYS A 171 -6.95 -21.99 -9.15
CA LYS A 171 -7.25 -21.22 -10.37
C LYS A 171 -8.23 -20.08 -10.09
N GLN A 172 -7.73 -18.89 -9.79
CA GLN A 172 -8.54 -17.68 -9.85
C GLN A 172 -8.91 -17.39 -11.31
N ARG A 173 -10.22 -17.31 -11.60
CA ARG A 173 -10.74 -16.80 -12.87
C ARG A 173 -11.12 -15.32 -12.68
N PRO A 174 -10.72 -14.40 -13.58
CA PRO A 174 -11.23 -13.03 -13.54
C PRO A 174 -12.73 -13.03 -13.88
N VAL A 175 -13.51 -12.27 -13.13
CA VAL A 175 -14.93 -11.99 -13.43
C VAL A 175 -15.05 -10.61 -14.09
N PRO A 176 -15.68 -10.48 -15.27
CA PRO A 176 -15.78 -9.20 -15.97
C PRO A 176 -16.77 -8.26 -15.27
N PHE A 177 -16.35 -7.01 -15.03
CA PHE A 177 -17.08 -6.05 -14.21
C PHE A 177 -17.91 -5.09 -15.07
N SER A 178 -18.96 -5.60 -15.74
CA SER A 178 -19.77 -4.83 -16.71
C SER A 178 -21.26 -4.71 -16.37
N HIS A 179 -21.71 -5.16 -15.18
CA HIS A 179 -23.14 -5.13 -14.86
C HIS A 179 -23.44 -4.94 -13.35
N TRP A 180 -23.29 -3.71 -12.86
CA TRP A 180 -23.87 -3.25 -11.59
C TRP A 180 -24.96 -2.22 -11.89
N SER A 181 -26.18 -2.68 -12.13
CA SER A 181 -27.36 -1.81 -12.31
C SER A 181 -27.79 -1.23 -10.97
N SER A 182 -28.08 0.07 -10.90
CA SER A 182 -28.38 0.84 -9.68
C SER A 182 -29.73 0.54 -9.01
N SER A 183 -30.24 -0.69 -9.12
CA SER A 183 -31.64 -1.05 -8.89
C SER A 183 -31.90 -1.84 -7.60
N GLN A 184 -30.85 -2.20 -6.83
CA GLN A 184 -30.93 -3.24 -5.80
C GLN A 184 -30.57 -2.78 -4.37
N LEU A 185 -30.86 -1.52 -4.00
CA LEU A 185 -30.65 -1.01 -2.64
C LEU A 185 -31.70 0.06 -2.23
N MET A 186 -32.98 -0.34 -2.24
CA MET A 186 -34.05 0.39 -1.57
C MET A 186 -34.05 0.06 -0.06
N LEU A 187 -33.76 1.06 0.77
CA LEU A 187 -33.97 1.05 2.23
C LEU A 187 -34.47 2.42 2.68
N ASP A 188 -35.31 2.44 3.72
CA ASP A 188 -36.23 3.56 4.00
C ASP A 188 -35.59 4.93 4.26
N SER A 189 -36.05 5.93 3.51
CA SER A 189 -35.79 7.34 3.80
C SER A 189 -36.82 7.89 4.79
N ASN A 190 -36.57 7.81 6.11
CA ASN A 190 -37.33 8.62 7.09
C ASN A 190 -36.68 8.81 8.48
N ASN A 191 -35.36 9.05 8.57
CA ASN A 191 -34.80 9.79 9.70
C ASN A 191 -33.51 10.54 9.32
N LYS A 192 -33.45 11.86 9.57
CA LYS A 192 -32.26 12.70 9.34
C LYS A 192 -31.98 13.59 10.57
N PRO A 193 -31.10 13.18 11.49
CA PRO A 193 -30.45 14.13 12.39
C PRO A 193 -29.48 15.00 11.56
N ASN A 194 -29.80 16.29 11.42
CA ASN A 194 -28.94 17.24 10.71
C ASN A 194 -27.76 17.66 11.61
N ILE A 195 -26.56 17.14 11.33
CA ILE A 195 -25.31 17.55 12.00
C ILE A 195 -24.36 18.04 10.91
N PRO A 196 -23.91 19.31 10.93
CA PRO A 196 -23.02 19.84 9.90
C PRO A 196 -21.61 19.26 10.05
N LEU A 197 -21.20 18.41 9.12
CA LEU A 197 -19.78 18.21 8.85
C LEU A 197 -19.19 19.52 8.31
N PRO A 198 -17.92 19.86 8.63
CA PRO A 198 -17.31 21.09 8.15
C PRO A 198 -17.29 21.13 6.62
N SER A 199 -17.75 22.25 6.06
CA SER A 199 -17.87 22.46 4.62
C SER A 199 -16.48 22.57 4.00
N VAL A 200 -15.98 21.48 3.39
CA VAL A 200 -14.77 21.50 2.58
C VAL A 200 -14.99 22.46 1.43
N ILE A 201 -14.17 23.52 1.35
CA ILE A 201 -14.35 24.62 0.40
C ILE A 201 -13.96 24.14 -1.00
N TYR A 202 -14.96 23.82 -1.82
CA TYR A 202 -14.80 23.75 -3.27
C TYR A 202 -14.68 25.17 -3.82
N LEU A 203 -13.47 25.52 -4.25
CA LEU A 203 -13.20 26.67 -5.13
C LEU A 203 -12.44 26.16 -6.34
N GLY A 204 -13.19 25.80 -7.39
CA GLY A 204 -12.64 25.70 -8.74
C GLY A 204 -12.43 27.09 -9.34
N GLY A 205 -11.37 27.24 -10.13
CA GLY A 205 -10.98 28.46 -10.83
C GLY A 205 -9.78 28.19 -11.73
#